data_AF-A0A7X3GMJ9-F1
#
_entry.id   AF-A0A7X3GMJ9-F1
#
_cell.length_a   1.000
_cell.length_b   1.000
_cell.length_c   1.000
_cell.angle_alpha   90.00
_cell.angle_beta   90.00
_cell.angle_gamma   90.00
#
_symmetry.space_group_name_H-M   'P 1'
#
loop_
_entity.id
_entity.type
_entity.pdbx_description
1 polymer ?
#
loop_
_entity_poly.entity_id
_entity_poly.type
_entity_poly.pdbx_seq_one_letter_code
_entity_poly.pdbx_strand_id
1 'polypeptide(L)'
;MNRNGRGYSYKLYKSVTERTEPGYGAARYSRSQLEEMTTYQLRSICTREKLVDGIAHSLDREDIIRTVLRFRNAEESLLIREHAEGGFERVSAALRAYLSTAVQSLEAIRLSAVITLYAGLRTDSRDGYLIEAPADGALTESNVMLVDGNGELCGILNAVKEGDKPGVYSLHVDKGAELRRTSNRNHSLLFFRKRDSDYLYRTYYERHPQPPIHLHYGKIPVAELDVRQLEETNAVLTVDFGTSNTAAGAYLDAAYVSEPDRRGMQAGTIRLGAINCVTFPNEENEDPEWIEMMPTVASVADCSDPSAIRFVFGQEALELVKRAGYAGHATVFRNMKRWVNGYDKLEEVTDP
;
A
#
# COMPACT_ATOMS: atom_id res chain seq x y z
N MET A 1 32.88 -72.72 -4.07
CA MET A 1 31.49 -72.68 -3.59
C MET A 1 31.18 -71.25 -3.14
N ASN A 2 30.04 -70.74 -3.61
CA ASN A 2 29.47 -69.38 -3.45
C ASN A 2 29.80 -68.61 -2.16
N ARG A 3 30.07 -67.30 -2.30
CA ARG A 3 29.19 -66.17 -1.89
C ARG A 3 30.04 -64.90 -1.70
N ASN A 4 30.28 -64.16 -2.79
CA ASN A 4 30.68 -62.75 -2.68
C ASN A 4 29.45 -61.90 -2.99
N GLY A 5 28.85 -61.35 -1.92
CA GLY A 5 27.77 -60.37 -2.03
C GLY A 5 28.29 -59.11 -2.71
N ARG A 6 27.86 -58.88 -3.95
CA ARG A 6 27.97 -57.58 -4.60
C ARG A 6 27.01 -56.64 -3.87
N GLY A 7 27.54 -55.83 -2.96
CA GLY A 7 26.83 -54.69 -2.40
C GLY A 7 26.51 -53.71 -3.54
N TYR A 8 25.23 -53.36 -3.68
CA TYR A 8 24.81 -52.27 -4.53
C TYR A 8 25.40 -50.97 -3.96
N SER A 9 26.37 -50.39 -4.67
CA SER A 9 26.84 -49.03 -4.42
C SER A 9 25.83 -48.07 -5.05
N TYR A 10 25.00 -47.45 -4.21
CA TYR A 10 24.24 -46.27 -4.63
C TYR A 10 25.20 -45.10 -4.71
N LYS A 11 25.51 -44.65 -5.94
CA LYS A 11 26.03 -43.29 -6.13
C LYS A 11 24.85 -42.34 -5.97
N LEU A 12 24.81 -41.62 -4.83
CA LEU A 12 24.01 -40.40 -4.75
C LEU A 12 24.54 -39.45 -5.82
N TYR A 13 23.76 -39.25 -6.88
CA TYR A 13 23.87 -38.02 -7.65
C TYR A 13 23.46 -36.91 -6.68
N LYS A 14 24.43 -36.09 -6.24
CA LYS A 14 24.14 -34.80 -5.63
C LYS A 14 23.29 -34.04 -6.65
N SER A 15 21.99 -33.95 -6.40
CA SER A 15 21.12 -33.07 -7.17
C SER A 15 21.67 -31.66 -7.04
N VAL A 16 21.71 -30.98 -8.18
CA VAL A 16 22.20 -29.63 -8.41
C VAL A 16 21.48 -28.65 -7.50
N THR A 17 21.95 -28.56 -6.26
CA THR A 17 21.50 -27.63 -5.21
C THR A 17 22.70 -26.97 -4.53
N GLU A 18 23.89 -27.12 -5.10
CA GLU A 18 25.01 -26.21 -4.88
C GLU A 18 25.10 -25.32 -6.12
N ARG A 19 24.07 -24.46 -6.30
CA ARG A 19 24.29 -23.20 -7.02
C ARG A 19 25.22 -22.39 -6.14
N THR A 20 26.48 -22.38 -6.55
CA THR A 20 27.50 -21.37 -6.28
C THR A 20 26.89 -20.11 -5.66
N GLU A 21 27.22 -19.86 -4.39
CA GLU A 21 26.90 -18.61 -3.71
C GLU A 21 27.31 -17.44 -4.61
N PRO A 22 26.37 -16.57 -5.03
CA PRO A 22 26.73 -15.28 -5.59
C PRO A 22 27.44 -14.48 -4.51
N GLY A 23 28.58 -13.90 -4.85
CA GLY A 23 29.34 -13.02 -3.97
C GLY A 23 28.48 -11.92 -3.36
N TYR A 24 28.79 -11.62 -2.10
CA TYR A 24 28.17 -10.64 -1.20
C TYR A 24 27.69 -9.36 -1.90
N GLY A 25 26.36 -9.27 -2.05
CA GLY A 25 25.58 -8.04 -2.16
C GLY A 25 24.40 -8.15 -1.19
N ALA A 26 24.12 -7.10 -0.42
CA ALA A 26 23.16 -7.10 0.68
C ALA A 26 21.77 -7.59 0.25
N ALA A 27 21.33 -8.75 0.75
CA ALA A 27 19.97 -9.24 0.56
C ALA A 27 18.99 -8.30 1.27
N ARG A 28 18.12 -7.63 0.50
CA ARG A 28 16.99 -6.83 1.01
C ARG A 28 15.83 -7.78 1.34
N TYR A 29 15.17 -7.59 2.47
CA TYR A 29 14.03 -8.40 2.90
C TYR A 29 12.80 -7.50 3.08
N SER A 30 11.72 -7.71 2.32
CA SER A 30 10.45 -7.01 2.58
C SER A 30 9.80 -7.51 3.87
N ARG A 31 8.88 -6.73 4.46
CA ARG A 31 8.11 -7.17 5.63
C ARG A 31 7.37 -8.47 5.37
N SER A 32 6.70 -8.58 4.21
CA SER A 32 6.03 -9.80 3.77
C SER A 32 6.98 -11.01 3.74
N GLN A 33 8.20 -10.86 3.24
CA GLN A 33 9.20 -11.93 3.24
C GLN A 33 9.66 -12.32 4.64
N LEU A 34 9.75 -11.38 5.57
CA LEU A 34 10.13 -11.65 6.96
C LEU A 34 8.98 -12.27 7.75
N GLU A 35 7.74 -11.87 7.48
CA GLU A 35 6.53 -12.48 8.05
C GLU A 35 6.39 -13.93 7.58
N GLU A 36 6.79 -14.27 6.36
CA GLU A 36 6.85 -15.65 5.84
C GLU A 36 7.96 -16.52 6.48
N MET A 37 8.95 -15.90 7.13
CA MET A 37 10.05 -16.63 7.77
C MET A 37 9.68 -17.15 9.16
N THR A 38 10.21 -18.34 9.48
CA THR A 38 10.14 -18.88 10.84
C THR A 38 10.93 -18.01 11.81
N THR A 39 10.55 -18.00 13.09
CA THR A 39 11.30 -17.33 14.16
C THR A 39 12.78 -17.75 14.20
N TYR A 40 13.07 -19.01 13.84
CA TYR A 40 14.45 -19.50 13.71
C TYR A 40 15.22 -18.82 12.56
N GLN A 41 14.62 -18.71 11.38
CA GLN A 41 15.21 -18.01 10.23
C GLN A 41 15.41 -16.53 10.51
N LEU A 42 14.42 -15.87 11.12
CA LEU A 42 14.50 -14.47 11.55
C LEU A 42 15.65 -14.24 12.55
N ARG A 43 15.78 -15.11 13.55
CA ARG A 43 16.91 -15.07 14.51
C ARG A 43 18.25 -15.35 13.83
N SER A 44 18.29 -16.26 12.86
CA SER A 44 19.49 -16.52 12.07
C SER A 44 19.92 -15.29 11.28
N ILE A 45 18.98 -14.48 10.76
CA ILE A 45 19.28 -13.21 10.09
C ILE A 45 19.88 -12.22 11.11
N CYS A 46 19.26 -12.08 12.29
CA CYS A 46 19.78 -11.21 13.35
C CYS A 46 21.21 -11.55 13.76
N THR A 47 21.52 -12.84 13.93
CA THR A 47 22.85 -13.32 14.30
C THR A 47 23.86 -13.16 13.16
N ARG A 48 23.47 -13.49 11.92
CA ARG A 48 24.34 -13.37 10.74
C ARG A 48 24.72 -11.92 10.45
N GLU A 49 23.76 -11.01 10.55
CA GLU A 49 23.93 -9.59 10.23
C GLU A 49 24.43 -8.75 11.43
N LYS A 50 24.72 -9.38 12.58
CA LYS A 50 25.14 -8.74 13.85
C LYS A 50 24.19 -7.64 14.32
N LEU A 51 22.88 -7.87 14.20
CA LEU A 51 21.86 -6.85 14.46
C LEU A 51 21.74 -6.49 15.94
N VAL A 52 22.07 -7.43 16.82
CA VAL A 52 21.94 -7.27 18.27
C VAL A 52 22.84 -8.30 18.98
N ASP A 53 23.93 -7.86 19.60
CA ASP A 53 24.59 -8.67 20.63
C ASP A 53 23.71 -8.66 21.88
N GLY A 54 23.08 -9.80 22.20
CA GLY A 54 22.54 -10.09 23.54
C GLY A 54 21.02 -9.95 23.79
N ILE A 55 20.22 -9.35 22.89
CA ILE A 55 18.76 -9.14 23.13
C ILE A 55 17.86 -9.94 22.18
N ALA A 56 18.39 -10.52 21.09
CA ALA A 56 17.60 -11.30 20.13
C ALA A 56 16.88 -12.52 20.73
N HIS A 57 17.31 -12.98 21.91
CA HIS A 57 16.66 -14.10 22.59
C HIS A 57 15.37 -13.72 23.32
N SER A 58 15.20 -12.45 23.74
CA SER A 58 14.05 -11.96 24.51
C SER A 58 12.99 -11.20 23.69
N LEU A 59 13.26 -10.91 22.41
CA LEU A 59 12.31 -10.24 21.52
C LEU A 59 11.27 -11.22 20.97
N ASP A 60 10.03 -10.76 20.86
CA ASP A 60 8.95 -11.48 20.18
C ASP A 60 9.15 -11.46 18.65
N ARG A 61 8.30 -12.19 17.92
CA ARG A 61 8.45 -12.32 16.46
C ARG A 61 8.33 -10.98 15.74
N GLU A 62 7.42 -10.12 16.18
CA GLU A 62 7.15 -8.83 15.57
C GLU A 62 8.30 -7.84 15.81
N ASP A 63 8.87 -7.85 17.02
CA ASP A 63 10.03 -7.05 17.37
C ASP A 63 11.28 -7.48 16.60
N ILE A 64 11.43 -8.78 16.31
CA ILE A 64 12.52 -9.29 15.46
C ILE A 64 12.33 -8.81 14.02
N ILE A 65 11.13 -8.94 13.43
CA ILE A 65 10.82 -8.47 12.07
C ILE A 65 11.10 -6.97 11.97
N ARG A 66 10.59 -6.18 12.91
CA ARG A 66 10.81 -4.74 12.99
C ARG A 66 12.29 -4.38 13.10
N THR A 67 13.06 -5.13 13.86
CA THR A 67 14.52 -4.90 14.03
C THR A 67 15.28 -5.22 12.74
N VAL A 68 14.93 -6.31 12.05
CA VAL A 68 15.53 -6.69 10.76
C VAL A 68 15.22 -5.64 9.69
N LEU A 69 13.95 -5.21 9.59
CA LEU A 69 13.52 -4.14 8.68
C LEU A 69 14.26 -2.82 8.97
N ARG A 70 14.30 -2.42 10.25
CA ARG A 70 14.94 -1.18 10.72
C ARG A 70 16.44 -1.16 10.43
N PHE A 71 17.14 -2.29 10.56
CA PHE A 71 18.60 -2.33 10.37
C PHE A 71 19.03 -2.45 8.91
N ARG A 72 18.20 -3.04 8.04
CA ARG A 72 18.55 -3.25 6.63
C ARG A 72 18.01 -2.18 5.68
N ASN A 73 17.37 -1.13 6.21
CA ASN A 73 16.72 -0.10 5.37
C ASN A 73 15.85 -0.75 4.29
N ALA A 74 15.27 -1.92 4.60
CA ALA A 74 14.47 -2.65 3.64
C ALA A 74 13.11 -1.97 3.57
N GLU A 75 13.10 -0.90 2.77
CA GLU A 75 12.04 -0.36 1.91
C GLU A 75 10.58 -0.57 2.32
N GLU A 76 10.24 -0.53 3.59
CA GLU A 76 8.93 -0.01 3.97
C GLU A 76 9.05 1.49 4.12
N SER A 77 8.50 2.18 3.14
CA SER A 77 8.21 3.60 3.24
C SER A 77 7.23 3.79 4.38
N LEU A 78 7.66 4.49 5.44
CA LEU A 78 6.83 4.75 6.61
C LEU A 78 5.75 5.78 6.26
N LEU A 79 4.67 5.29 5.66
CA LEU A 79 3.55 6.10 5.18
C LEU A 79 2.39 6.09 6.18
N ILE A 80 1.83 7.26 6.42
CA ILE A 80 0.63 7.45 7.24
C ILE A 80 -0.57 7.09 6.37
N ARG A 81 -1.18 5.92 6.65
CA ARG A 81 -2.29 5.34 5.88
C ARG A 81 -3.51 5.04 6.73
N GLU A 82 -3.27 4.55 7.94
CA GLU A 82 -4.31 4.22 8.90
C GLU A 82 -4.62 5.40 9.82
N HIS A 83 -5.88 5.55 10.17
CA HIS A 83 -6.32 6.54 11.13
C HIS A 83 -5.78 6.23 12.54
N ALA A 84 -5.16 7.23 13.18
CA ALA A 84 -4.73 7.14 14.56
C ALA A 84 -5.28 8.34 15.34
N GLU A 85 -5.93 8.07 16.47
CA GLU A 85 -6.54 9.11 17.30
C GLU A 85 -5.51 10.17 17.74
N GLY A 86 -5.85 11.44 17.48
CA GLY A 86 -5.00 12.60 17.76
C GLY A 86 -3.72 12.69 16.91
N GLY A 87 -3.52 11.80 15.94
CA GLY A 87 -2.33 11.77 15.08
C GLY A 87 -2.21 13.03 14.23
N PHE A 88 -3.34 13.49 13.69
CA PHE A 88 -3.41 14.71 12.89
C PHE A 88 -2.99 15.95 13.68
N GLU A 89 -3.47 16.09 14.92
CA GLU A 89 -3.14 17.20 15.81
C GLU A 89 -1.66 17.19 16.19
N ARG A 90 -1.08 16.00 16.46
CA ARG A 90 0.35 15.85 16.76
C ARG A 90 1.22 16.31 15.58
N VAL A 91 0.88 15.87 14.36
CA VAL A 91 1.59 16.29 13.14
C VAL A 91 1.44 17.79 12.90
N SER A 92 0.22 18.32 13.04
CA SER A 92 -0.05 19.77 12.92
C SER A 92 0.81 20.59 13.90
N ALA A 93 0.91 20.15 15.16
CA ALA A 93 1.75 20.80 16.16
C ALA A 93 3.25 20.72 15.81
N ALA A 94 3.72 19.56 15.33
CA ALA A 94 5.10 19.38 14.91
C ALA A 94 5.47 20.28 13.71
N LEU A 95 4.58 20.42 12.73
CA LEU A 95 4.79 21.35 11.61
C LEU A 95 4.87 22.80 12.10
N ARG A 96 3.97 23.23 12.98
CA ARG A 96 4.02 24.59 13.54
C ARG A 96 5.29 24.87 14.35
N ALA A 97 5.82 23.88 15.06
CA ALA A 97 6.99 24.04 15.93
C ALA A 97 8.34 23.88 15.23
N TYR A 98 8.42 22.99 14.24
CA TYR A 98 9.69 22.45 13.74
C TYR A 98 9.94 22.65 12.25
N LEU A 99 8.96 23.17 11.49
CA LEU A 99 9.14 23.48 10.08
C LEU A 99 10.10 24.67 9.92
N SER A 100 11.30 24.41 9.40
CA SER A 100 12.38 25.41 9.43
C SER A 100 12.98 25.72 8.06
N THR A 101 13.40 24.70 7.31
CA THR A 101 14.34 24.90 6.21
C THR A 101 13.74 24.44 4.88
N ALA A 102 13.56 25.38 3.96
CA ALA A 102 13.21 25.07 2.58
C ALA A 102 14.41 24.42 1.86
N VAL A 103 14.18 23.34 1.12
CA VAL A 103 15.19 22.58 0.39
C VAL A 103 14.98 22.74 -1.10
N GLN A 104 15.89 23.46 -1.76
CA GLN A 104 15.83 23.72 -3.20
C GLN A 104 15.69 22.46 -4.07
N SER A 105 16.34 21.34 -3.71
CA SER A 105 16.22 20.10 -4.47
C SER A 105 14.81 19.51 -4.45
N LEU A 106 14.04 19.77 -3.39
CA LEU A 106 12.63 19.37 -3.31
C LEU A 106 11.71 20.40 -3.99
N GLU A 107 12.14 21.65 -4.13
CA GLU A 107 11.40 22.67 -4.89
C GLU A 107 11.38 22.41 -6.41
N ALA A 108 12.31 21.57 -6.91
CA ALA A 108 12.31 21.12 -8.29
C ALA A 108 11.22 20.08 -8.61
N ILE A 109 10.46 19.61 -7.61
CA ILE A 109 9.35 18.68 -7.80
C ILE A 109 8.24 19.35 -8.62
N ARG A 110 7.74 18.64 -9.62
CA ARG A 110 6.57 19.02 -10.42
C ARG A 110 5.39 18.15 -10.04
N LEU A 111 4.20 18.74 -10.01
CA LEU A 111 2.95 18.05 -9.75
C LEU A 111 1.91 18.37 -10.81
N SER A 112 0.87 17.54 -10.85
CA SER A 112 -0.38 17.86 -11.54
C SER A 112 -0.93 19.22 -11.08
N ALA A 113 -1.21 20.12 -12.03
CA ALA A 113 -1.70 21.47 -11.71
C ALA A 113 -3.10 21.46 -11.06
N VAL A 114 -3.96 20.52 -11.47
CA VAL A 114 -5.32 20.36 -10.98
C VAL A 114 -5.44 19.01 -10.26
N ILE A 115 -5.89 19.07 -9.00
CA ILE A 115 -6.09 17.92 -8.13
C ILE A 115 -7.52 17.96 -7.59
N THR A 116 -8.27 16.88 -7.81
CA THR A 116 -9.61 16.68 -7.26
C THR A 116 -9.57 15.48 -6.30
N LEU A 117 -9.79 15.72 -5.02
CA LEU A 117 -9.82 14.67 -3.99
C LEU A 117 -11.25 14.48 -3.50
N TYR A 118 -11.65 13.24 -3.23
CA TYR A 118 -12.96 12.93 -2.67
C TYR A 118 -12.80 12.42 -1.24
N ALA A 119 -13.41 13.11 -0.27
CA ALA A 119 -13.41 12.66 1.12
C ALA A 119 -14.10 11.31 1.25
N GLY A 120 -13.46 10.35 1.92
CA GLY A 120 -13.99 8.99 2.08
C GLY A 120 -13.76 8.08 0.87
N LEU A 121 -13.00 8.52 -0.14
CA LEU A 121 -12.56 7.70 -1.28
C LEU A 121 -11.04 7.65 -1.34
N ARG A 122 -10.51 6.50 -1.78
CA ARG A 122 -9.09 6.35 -2.04
C ARG A 122 -8.71 7.11 -3.31
N THR A 123 -7.54 7.74 -3.28
CA THR A 123 -6.82 8.22 -4.47
C THR A 123 -5.58 7.37 -4.67
N ASP A 124 -5.34 6.89 -5.88
CA ASP A 124 -4.18 6.06 -6.23
C ASP A 124 -3.62 6.39 -7.63
N SER A 125 -2.72 5.55 -8.12
CA SER A 125 -2.07 5.69 -9.43
C SER A 125 -3.06 5.87 -10.59
N ARG A 126 -4.29 5.34 -10.50
CA ARG A 126 -5.33 5.47 -11.54
C ARG A 126 -5.82 6.89 -11.75
N ASP A 127 -5.84 7.68 -10.69
CA ASP A 127 -6.25 9.08 -10.76
C ASP A 127 -5.23 9.93 -11.53
N GLY A 128 -4.02 9.39 -11.72
CA GLY A 128 -2.98 9.93 -12.58
C GLY A 128 -2.32 11.19 -12.01
N TYR A 129 -2.46 11.45 -10.70
CA TYR A 129 -1.82 12.59 -10.03
C TYR A 129 -0.31 12.39 -9.93
N LEU A 130 0.37 12.63 -11.04
CA LEU A 130 1.81 12.44 -11.18
C LEU A 130 2.60 13.50 -10.40
N ILE A 131 3.68 13.03 -9.77
CA ILE A 131 4.72 13.80 -9.11
C ILE A 131 6.04 13.43 -9.80
N GLU A 132 6.68 14.41 -10.43
CA GLU A 132 7.98 14.23 -11.08
C GLU A 132 9.06 14.92 -10.24
N ALA A 133 10.10 14.18 -9.87
CA ALA A 133 11.26 14.69 -9.17
C ALA A 133 12.52 14.50 -10.05
N PRO A 134 13.56 15.34 -9.88
CA PRO A 134 14.84 15.14 -10.55
C PRO A 134 15.38 13.71 -10.32
N ALA A 135 15.90 13.06 -11.36
CA ALA A 135 16.34 11.66 -11.29
C ALA A 135 17.58 11.44 -10.40
N ASP A 136 18.37 12.49 -10.19
CA ASP A 136 19.47 12.58 -9.22
C ASP A 136 19.00 12.99 -7.82
N GLY A 137 17.68 13.19 -7.67
CA GLY A 137 17.05 13.97 -6.62
C GLY A 137 16.56 13.16 -5.41
N ALA A 138 16.61 13.85 -4.28
CA ALA A 138 16.43 13.41 -2.89
C ALA A 138 15.01 12.95 -2.48
N LEU A 139 14.06 12.88 -3.41
CA LEU A 139 12.71 12.39 -3.08
C LEU A 139 12.72 10.87 -3.10
N THR A 140 12.22 10.28 -2.02
CA THR A 140 11.82 8.88 -1.95
C THR A 140 10.32 8.83 -1.71
N GLU A 141 9.75 7.64 -1.72
CA GLU A 141 8.43 7.43 -1.13
C GLU A 141 8.38 8.04 0.28
N SER A 142 7.36 8.85 0.52
CA SER A 142 7.28 9.72 1.71
C SER A 142 5.86 10.25 1.94
N ASN A 143 5.63 10.72 3.16
CA ASN A 143 4.44 11.47 3.52
C ASN A 143 4.49 12.88 2.91
N VAL A 144 3.35 13.34 2.40
CA VAL A 144 3.16 14.66 1.80
C VAL A 144 2.10 15.40 2.60
N MET A 145 2.42 16.60 3.08
CA MET A 145 1.46 17.39 3.88
C MET A 145 0.75 18.39 2.98
N LEU A 146 -0.57 18.33 2.94
CA LEU A 146 -1.38 19.38 2.35
C LEU A 146 -1.59 20.49 3.37
N VAL A 147 -1.19 21.71 3.03
CA VAL A 147 -1.37 22.89 3.87
C VAL A 147 -2.09 24.01 3.12
N ASP A 148 -2.82 24.84 3.87
CA ASP A 148 -3.42 26.05 3.32
C ASP A 148 -2.40 27.21 3.22
N GLY A 149 -2.88 28.40 2.83
CA GLY A 149 -2.03 29.58 2.67
C GLY A 149 -1.51 30.16 3.99
N ASN A 150 -2.10 29.77 5.13
CA ASN A 150 -1.60 30.11 6.46
C ASN A 150 -0.59 29.06 6.98
N GLY A 151 -0.40 27.96 6.24
CA GLY A 151 0.45 26.85 6.64
C GLY A 151 -0.25 25.87 7.59
N GLU A 152 -1.57 25.91 7.71
CA GLU A 152 -2.32 24.97 8.52
C GLU A 152 -2.48 23.62 7.80
N LEU A 153 -2.27 22.53 8.53
CA LEU A 153 -2.42 21.18 8.01
C LEU A 153 -3.88 20.91 7.64
N CYS A 154 -4.11 20.59 6.38
CA CYS A 154 -5.41 20.28 5.81
C CYS A 154 -5.55 18.80 5.44
N GLY A 155 -4.45 18.09 5.20
CA GLY A 155 -4.48 16.68 4.86
C GLY A 155 -3.11 16.04 4.90
N ILE A 156 -3.09 14.73 5.08
CA ILE A 156 -1.88 13.90 5.01
C ILE A 156 -2.06 12.94 3.83
N LEU A 157 -1.14 13.03 2.87
CA LEU A 157 -1.12 12.27 1.63
C LEU A 157 0.20 11.51 1.54
N ASN A 158 0.39 10.72 0.48
CA ASN A 158 1.65 10.03 0.23
C ASN A 158 2.12 10.24 -1.21
N ALA A 159 3.44 10.34 -1.38
CA ALA A 159 4.08 10.13 -2.68
C ALA A 159 4.54 8.67 -2.74
N VAL A 160 3.97 7.89 -3.67
CA VAL A 160 4.23 6.46 -3.85
C VAL A 160 4.92 6.26 -5.19
N LYS A 161 5.96 5.40 -5.24
CA LYS A 161 6.78 5.23 -6.44
C LYS A 161 5.97 4.53 -7.53
N GLU A 162 6.08 5.02 -8.76
CA GLU A 162 5.44 4.41 -9.93
C GLU A 162 6.35 3.35 -10.57
N GLY A 163 6.18 2.10 -10.13
CA GLY A 163 6.99 0.97 -10.56
C GLY A 163 8.49 1.22 -10.34
N ASP A 164 9.31 0.89 -11.34
CA ASP A 164 10.76 1.11 -11.28
C ASP A 164 11.27 2.38 -11.97
N LYS A 165 10.36 3.27 -12.36
CA LYS A 165 10.71 4.52 -13.04
C LYS A 165 11.38 5.50 -12.05
N PRO A 166 12.66 5.87 -12.24
CA PRO A 166 13.34 6.80 -11.34
C PRO A 166 12.70 8.19 -11.39
N GLY A 167 12.46 8.80 -10.22
CA GLY A 167 11.94 10.16 -10.12
C GLY A 167 10.45 10.30 -10.43
N VAL A 168 9.71 9.20 -10.63
CA VAL A 168 8.28 9.23 -10.94
C VAL A 168 7.48 8.64 -9.79
N TYR A 169 6.53 9.41 -9.28
CA TYR A 169 5.68 9.06 -8.16
C TYR A 169 4.23 9.43 -8.46
N SER A 170 3.28 8.81 -7.78
CA SER A 170 1.88 9.22 -7.75
C SER A 170 1.47 9.69 -6.37
N LEU A 171 0.52 10.61 -6.35
CA LEU A 171 -0.11 11.09 -5.12
C LEU A 171 -1.19 10.09 -4.69
N HIS A 172 -1.07 9.56 -3.49
CA HIS A 172 -2.05 8.63 -2.89
C HIS A 172 -2.73 9.27 -1.69
N VAL A 173 -4.00 8.92 -1.50
CA VAL A 173 -4.81 9.27 -0.33
C VAL A 173 -5.59 8.03 0.08
N ASP A 174 -5.45 7.61 1.33
CA ASP A 174 -6.23 6.50 1.85
C ASP A 174 -7.69 6.89 2.12
N LYS A 175 -8.59 5.91 2.03
CA LYS A 175 -10.03 6.11 2.22
C LYS A 175 -10.39 6.79 3.55
N GLY A 176 -9.64 6.48 4.61
CA GLY A 176 -9.83 7.02 5.96
C GLY A 176 -9.02 8.29 6.25
N ALA A 177 -8.31 8.85 5.26
CA ALA A 177 -7.49 10.03 5.46
C ALA A 177 -8.36 11.25 5.79
N GLU A 178 -7.93 12.02 6.77
CA GLU A 178 -8.60 13.25 7.16
C GLU A 178 -8.25 14.38 6.18
N LEU A 179 -9.27 14.92 5.50
CA LEU A 179 -9.16 16.06 4.59
C LEU A 179 -10.03 17.22 5.10
N ARG A 180 -9.40 18.26 5.64
CA ARG A 180 -10.06 19.47 6.13
C ARG A 180 -10.20 20.48 5.01
N ARG A 181 -11.44 20.92 4.75
CA ARG A 181 -11.71 22.05 3.87
C ARG A 181 -11.34 23.36 4.57
N THR A 182 -10.64 24.25 3.87
CA THR A 182 -10.38 25.61 4.35
C THR A 182 -11.09 26.62 3.46
N SER A 183 -11.38 27.80 4.01
CA SER A 183 -11.97 28.91 3.26
C SER A 183 -10.98 29.55 2.27
N ASN A 184 -9.69 29.27 2.43
CA ASN A 184 -8.61 29.76 1.60
C ASN A 184 -8.36 28.78 0.44
N ARG A 185 -8.28 29.28 -0.81
CA ARG A 185 -8.02 28.44 -1.98
C ARG A 185 -6.53 28.20 -2.25
N ASN A 186 -5.64 28.92 -1.58
CA ASN A 186 -4.20 28.79 -1.77
C ASN A 186 -3.67 27.59 -1.00
N HIS A 187 -3.50 26.46 -1.68
CA HIS A 187 -2.96 25.25 -1.08
C HIS A 187 -1.53 24.97 -1.54
N SER A 188 -0.77 24.26 -0.72
CA SER A 188 0.55 23.77 -1.10
C SER A 188 0.76 22.35 -0.57
N LEU A 189 1.53 21.56 -1.31
CA LEU A 189 2.05 20.28 -0.85
C LEU A 189 3.45 20.50 -0.30
N LEU A 190 3.68 20.00 0.92
CA LEU A 190 4.99 19.94 1.53
C LEU A 190 5.56 18.54 1.32
N PHE A 191 6.72 18.48 0.67
CA PHE A 191 7.51 17.28 0.46
C PHE A 191 8.68 17.25 1.42
N PHE A 192 9.04 16.07 1.89
CA PHE A 192 10.07 15.89 2.92
C PHE A 192 11.13 14.90 2.46
N ARG A 193 12.34 15.04 3.00
CA ARG A 193 13.34 13.97 2.89
C ARG A 193 12.87 12.77 3.70
N LYS A 194 13.35 11.57 3.35
CA LYS A 194 12.99 10.32 4.05
C LYS A 194 13.03 10.44 5.58
N ARG A 195 14.13 10.96 6.13
CA ARG A 195 14.30 11.13 7.59
C ARG A 195 13.22 12.01 8.23
N ASP A 196 12.84 13.10 7.57
CA ASP A 196 11.82 14.03 8.07
C ASP A 196 10.41 13.43 7.91
N SER A 197 10.16 12.71 6.82
CA SER A 197 8.94 11.92 6.62
C SER A 197 8.76 10.83 7.68
N ASP A 198 9.81 10.07 7.99
CA ASP A 198 9.81 9.02 9.02
C ASP A 198 9.54 9.61 10.42
N TYR A 199 10.05 10.81 10.69
CA TYR A 199 9.76 11.53 11.93
C TYR A 199 8.27 11.90 12.04
N LEU A 200 7.68 12.40 10.95
CA LEU A 200 6.25 12.73 10.90
C LEU A 200 5.37 11.49 11.06
N TYR A 201 5.76 10.37 10.45
CA TYR A 201 5.10 9.07 10.66
C TYR A 201 5.09 8.68 12.15
N ARG A 202 6.24 8.71 12.82
CA ARG A 202 6.32 8.39 14.26
C ARG A 202 5.51 9.38 15.09
N THR A 203 5.57 10.67 14.77
CA THR A 203 4.75 11.71 15.42
C THR A 203 3.26 11.41 15.31
N TYR A 204 2.83 10.89 14.16
CA TYR A 204 1.44 10.54 13.92
C TYR A 204 0.98 9.32 14.72
N TYR A 205 1.76 8.25 14.80
CA TYR A 205 1.33 7.01 15.47
C TYR A 205 1.75 6.90 16.95
N GLU A 206 2.88 7.47 17.35
CA GLU A 206 3.41 7.36 18.70
C GLU A 206 2.78 8.43 19.61
N ARG A 207 2.26 7.99 20.76
CA ARG A 207 1.61 8.88 21.73
C ARG A 207 2.60 9.66 22.60
N HIS A 208 3.87 9.25 22.61
CA HIS A 208 4.90 9.98 23.33
C HIS A 208 5.48 11.11 22.46
N PRO A 209 5.80 12.28 23.06
CA PRO A 209 6.40 13.39 22.32
C PRO A 209 7.69 12.96 21.63
N GLN A 210 7.80 13.27 20.33
CA GLN A 210 9.05 13.10 19.60
C GLN A 210 10.05 14.19 19.99
N PRO A 211 11.37 13.92 19.95
CA PRO A 211 12.36 14.92 20.24
C PRO A 211 12.26 16.09 19.25
N PRO A 212 12.58 17.33 19.66
CA PRO A 212 12.64 18.47 18.74
C PRO A 212 13.59 18.21 17.57
N ILE A 213 13.21 18.65 16.37
CA ILE A 213 14.01 18.52 15.16
C ILE A 213 13.86 19.78 14.29
N HIS A 214 14.72 19.92 13.29
CA HIS A 214 14.56 20.87 12.20
C HIS A 214 14.03 20.13 10.97
N LEU A 215 12.76 20.34 10.62
CA LEU A 215 12.15 19.71 9.45
C LEU A 215 12.57 20.44 8.18
N HIS A 216 13.07 19.65 7.23
CA HIS A 216 13.46 20.12 5.92
C HIS A 216 12.36 19.79 4.90
N TYR A 217 11.93 20.77 4.14
CA TYR A 217 10.78 20.61 3.24
C TYR A 217 10.97 21.29 1.89
N GLY A 218 10.32 20.78 0.85
CA GLY A 218 10.02 21.53 -0.37
C GLY A 218 8.54 21.90 -0.36
N LYS A 219 8.21 23.17 -0.63
CA LYS A 219 6.82 23.64 -0.67
C LYS A 219 6.44 23.94 -2.11
N ILE A 220 5.52 23.17 -2.65
CA ILE A 220 5.05 23.37 -4.02
C ILE A 220 3.58 23.81 -3.98
N PRO A 221 3.22 24.97 -4.55
CA PRO A 221 1.84 25.40 -4.62
C PRO A 221 1.03 24.48 -5.54
N VAL A 222 -0.21 24.18 -5.15
CA VAL A 222 -1.19 23.51 -6.02
C VAL A 222 -2.00 24.58 -6.72
N ALA A 223 -2.03 24.57 -8.05
CA ALA A 223 -2.72 25.62 -8.81
C ALA A 223 -4.24 25.57 -8.59
N GLU A 224 -4.81 24.38 -8.60
CA GLU A 224 -6.22 24.14 -8.30
C GLU A 224 -6.36 22.85 -7.48
N LEU A 225 -6.85 22.98 -6.26
CA LEU A 225 -7.23 21.85 -5.40
C LEU A 225 -8.72 21.94 -5.10
N ASP A 226 -9.44 20.87 -5.40
CA ASP A 226 -10.84 20.71 -5.06
C ASP A 226 -11.04 19.46 -4.21
N VAL A 227 -11.37 19.65 -2.93
CA VAL A 227 -11.72 18.55 -2.02
C VAL A 227 -13.23 18.43 -1.99
N ARG A 228 -13.78 17.39 -2.61
CA ARG A 228 -15.22 17.13 -2.77
C ARG A 228 -15.74 16.13 -1.74
N GLN A 229 -17.06 16.17 -1.54
CA GLN A 229 -17.78 15.11 -0.85
C GLN A 229 -18.32 14.13 -1.89
N LEU A 230 -18.52 12.88 -1.48
CA LEU A 230 -19.22 11.92 -2.30
C LEU A 230 -20.69 12.36 -2.44
N GLU A 231 -21.19 12.28 -3.66
CA GLU A 231 -22.60 12.51 -3.96
C GLU A 231 -23.29 11.22 -4.36
N GLU A 232 -24.58 11.14 -4.05
CA GLU A 232 -25.42 10.02 -4.48
C GLU A 232 -25.75 10.16 -5.97
N THR A 233 -25.57 9.07 -6.70
CA THR A 233 -25.85 9.02 -8.14
C THR A 233 -27.09 8.17 -8.41
N ASN A 234 -27.88 8.59 -9.39
CA ASN A 234 -28.98 7.78 -9.93
C ASN A 234 -28.49 6.77 -10.99
N ALA A 235 -27.18 6.76 -11.31
CA ALA A 235 -26.61 5.79 -12.23
C ALA A 235 -26.76 4.38 -11.66
N VAL A 236 -27.33 3.48 -12.46
CA VAL A 236 -27.52 2.09 -12.06
C VAL A 236 -26.23 1.31 -12.28
N LEU A 237 -25.61 0.86 -11.20
CA LEU A 237 -24.51 -0.10 -11.26
C LEU A 237 -25.07 -1.48 -11.63
N THR A 238 -24.63 -2.01 -12.76
CA THR A 238 -24.89 -3.40 -13.15
C THR A 238 -23.70 -4.25 -12.71
N VAL A 239 -23.96 -5.33 -11.99
CA VAL A 239 -22.95 -6.30 -11.55
C VAL A 239 -23.24 -7.65 -12.19
N ASP A 240 -22.36 -8.12 -13.05
CA ASP A 240 -22.37 -9.51 -13.51
C ASP A 240 -21.62 -10.38 -12.49
N PHE A 241 -22.37 -11.00 -11.58
CA PHE A 241 -21.83 -11.95 -10.63
C PHE A 241 -21.74 -13.35 -11.26
N GLY A 242 -20.59 -13.60 -11.89
CA GLY A 242 -20.26 -14.87 -12.54
C GLY A 242 -19.64 -15.90 -11.60
N THR A 243 -19.61 -17.16 -12.03
CA THR A 243 -19.03 -18.27 -11.24
C THR A 243 -17.52 -18.13 -11.06
N SER A 244 -16.82 -17.66 -12.10
CA SER A 244 -15.36 -17.53 -12.11
C SER A 244 -14.89 -16.09 -11.96
N ASN A 245 -15.58 -15.15 -12.61
CA ASN A 245 -15.25 -13.73 -12.61
C ASN A 245 -16.50 -12.90 -12.35
N THR A 246 -16.28 -11.73 -11.76
CA THR A 246 -17.28 -10.69 -11.53
C THR A 246 -16.86 -9.44 -12.30
N ALA A 247 -17.81 -8.83 -13.00
CA ALA A 247 -17.63 -7.55 -13.65
C ALA A 247 -18.69 -6.57 -13.15
N ALA A 248 -18.38 -5.27 -13.16
CA ALA A 248 -19.35 -4.25 -12.79
C ALA A 248 -19.19 -3.04 -13.72
N GLY A 249 -20.29 -2.35 -13.98
CA GLY A 249 -20.26 -1.14 -14.79
C GLY A 249 -21.56 -0.36 -14.74
N ALA A 250 -21.50 0.90 -15.13
CA ALA A 250 -22.65 1.79 -15.17
C ALA A 250 -22.65 2.58 -16.48
N TYR A 251 -23.84 2.78 -17.05
CA TYR A 251 -24.01 3.79 -18.09
C TYR A 251 -24.05 5.17 -17.43
N LEU A 252 -23.18 6.08 -17.84
CA LEU A 252 -23.11 7.43 -17.28
C LEU A 252 -23.62 8.43 -18.32
N ASP A 253 -24.75 9.08 -18.05
CA ASP A 253 -25.21 10.23 -18.82
C ASP A 253 -24.70 11.54 -18.23
N ALA A 254 -25.02 12.69 -18.83
CA ALA A 254 -24.55 13.98 -18.33
C ALA A 254 -25.10 14.39 -16.95
N ALA A 255 -26.11 13.69 -16.44
CA ALA A 255 -26.78 13.95 -15.17
C ALA A 255 -26.44 12.91 -14.09
N TYR A 256 -25.45 12.03 -14.33
CA TYR A 256 -25.05 11.01 -13.36
C TYR A 256 -24.56 11.60 -12.04
N VAL A 257 -23.97 12.81 -12.08
CA VAL A 257 -23.55 13.59 -10.91
C VAL A 257 -23.71 15.08 -11.19
N SER A 258 -23.78 15.89 -10.13
CA SER A 258 -23.95 17.34 -10.19
C SER A 258 -22.72 18.06 -10.74
N GLU A 259 -21.53 17.63 -10.32
CA GLU A 259 -20.25 18.19 -10.75
C GLU A 259 -19.31 17.08 -11.21
N PRO A 260 -19.37 16.69 -12.49
CA PRO A 260 -18.52 15.63 -12.99
C PRO A 260 -17.03 15.97 -12.96
N ASP A 261 -16.18 14.96 -12.80
CA ASP A 261 -14.72 15.15 -12.86
C ASP A 261 -14.27 15.41 -14.31
N ARG A 262 -14.01 16.69 -14.59
CA ARG A 262 -13.55 17.16 -15.92
C ARG A 262 -12.24 16.52 -16.33
N ARG A 263 -11.35 16.27 -15.36
CA ARG A 263 -10.05 15.67 -15.64
C ARG A 263 -10.23 14.22 -16.06
N GLY A 264 -11.02 13.44 -15.31
CA GLY A 264 -11.37 12.08 -15.67
C GLY A 264 -12.04 11.97 -17.04
N MET A 265 -12.89 12.95 -17.40
CA MET A 265 -13.46 13.01 -18.75
C MET A 265 -12.43 13.29 -19.84
N GLN A 266 -11.50 14.23 -19.62
CA GLN A 266 -10.44 14.54 -20.57
C GLN A 266 -9.44 13.38 -20.73
N ALA A 267 -9.14 12.69 -19.63
CA ALA A 267 -8.30 11.50 -19.62
C ALA A 267 -9.00 10.25 -20.18
N GLY A 268 -10.32 10.31 -20.37
CA GLY A 268 -11.14 9.20 -20.87
C GLY A 268 -11.42 8.11 -19.83
N THR A 269 -11.07 8.32 -18.55
CA THR A 269 -11.42 7.41 -17.44
C THR A 269 -12.90 7.49 -17.10
N ILE A 270 -13.57 8.59 -17.43
CA ILE A 270 -15.02 8.77 -17.37
C ILE A 270 -15.54 9.10 -18.76
N ARG A 271 -16.47 8.29 -19.26
CA ARG A 271 -17.05 8.43 -20.61
C ARG A 271 -18.55 8.67 -20.52
N LEU A 272 -18.97 9.91 -20.76
CA LEU A 272 -20.39 10.24 -20.84
C LEU A 272 -21.04 9.63 -22.09
N GLY A 273 -22.30 9.26 -21.97
CA GLY A 273 -23.07 8.64 -23.05
C GLY A 273 -22.64 7.20 -23.37
N ALA A 274 -21.87 6.56 -22.49
CA ALA A 274 -21.29 5.24 -22.68
C ALA A 274 -21.29 4.41 -21.39
N ILE A 275 -21.02 3.11 -21.54
CA ILE A 275 -20.81 2.20 -20.41
C ILE A 275 -19.39 2.42 -19.86
N ASN A 276 -19.31 2.61 -18.55
CA ASN A 276 -18.07 2.73 -17.79
C ASN A 276 -17.94 1.47 -16.93
N CYS A 277 -16.91 0.67 -17.20
CA CYS A 277 -16.63 -0.54 -16.45
C CYS A 277 -15.74 -0.23 -15.25
N VAL A 278 -15.98 -0.90 -14.14
CA VAL A 278 -15.09 -0.91 -12.99
C VAL A 278 -13.86 -1.73 -13.36
N THR A 279 -12.69 -1.15 -13.15
CA THR A 279 -11.41 -1.82 -13.42
C THR A 279 -10.69 -2.24 -12.15
N PHE A 280 -9.80 -3.22 -12.27
CA PHE A 280 -9.00 -3.78 -11.19
C PHE A 280 -7.55 -3.94 -11.68
N PRO A 281 -6.55 -3.80 -10.78
CA PRO A 281 -5.16 -3.97 -11.19
C PRO A 281 -4.90 -5.45 -11.44
N ASN A 282 -4.31 -5.79 -12.58
CA ASN A 282 -3.83 -7.14 -12.83
C ASN A 282 -2.39 -7.26 -12.33
N GLU A 283 -2.23 -7.72 -11.10
CA GLU A 283 -0.92 -7.84 -10.41
C GLU A 283 -0.04 -9.00 -10.95
N GLU A 284 -0.41 -9.65 -12.06
CA GLU A 284 0.41 -10.68 -12.70
C GLU A 284 1.62 -10.12 -13.47
N ASN A 285 1.64 -8.82 -13.80
CA ASN A 285 2.68 -8.16 -14.58
C ASN A 285 3.43 -7.08 -13.77
N GLU A 286 4.70 -6.82 -14.13
CA GLU A 286 5.50 -5.72 -13.55
C GLU A 286 4.90 -4.32 -13.81
N ASP A 287 4.12 -4.17 -14.89
CA ASP A 287 3.26 -3.02 -15.17
C ASP A 287 1.81 -3.51 -15.18
N PRO A 288 1.04 -3.34 -14.09
CA PRO A 288 -0.25 -3.99 -13.93
C PRO A 288 -1.27 -3.42 -14.91
N GLU A 289 -1.74 -4.26 -15.83
CA GLU A 289 -2.82 -3.90 -16.75
C GLU A 289 -4.13 -3.72 -15.97
N TRP A 290 -4.91 -2.70 -16.29
CA TRP A 290 -6.22 -2.50 -15.69
C TRP A 290 -7.27 -3.34 -16.42
N ILE A 291 -7.83 -4.33 -15.73
CA ILE A 291 -8.79 -5.27 -16.30
C ILE A 291 -10.21 -4.98 -15.79
N GLU A 292 -11.22 -5.20 -16.64
CA GLU A 292 -12.64 -4.95 -16.33
C GLU A 292 -13.32 -6.11 -15.58
N MET A 293 -12.54 -7.08 -15.10
CA MET A 293 -13.02 -8.29 -14.44
C MET A 293 -12.18 -8.61 -13.21
N MET A 294 -12.82 -9.10 -12.17
CA MET A 294 -12.17 -9.56 -10.94
C MET A 294 -12.53 -11.04 -10.69
N PRO A 295 -11.62 -11.88 -10.19
CA PRO A 295 -11.96 -13.25 -9.80
C PRO A 295 -13.11 -13.30 -8.78
N THR A 296 -14.08 -14.21 -8.99
CA THR A 296 -15.15 -14.47 -8.00
C THR A 296 -14.65 -15.40 -6.91
N VAL A 297 -13.78 -14.87 -6.05
CA VAL A 297 -13.15 -15.59 -4.95
C VAL A 297 -13.21 -14.73 -3.69
N ALA A 298 -13.41 -15.37 -2.55
CA ALA A 298 -13.22 -14.76 -1.24
C ALA A 298 -12.30 -15.64 -0.38
N SER A 299 -11.61 -15.04 0.57
CA SER A 299 -10.79 -15.75 1.56
C SER A 299 -10.97 -15.11 2.93
N VAL A 300 -10.77 -15.90 3.99
CA VAL A 300 -10.76 -15.38 5.37
C VAL A 300 -9.38 -14.81 5.67
N ALA A 301 -9.35 -13.53 6.04
CA ALA A 301 -8.12 -12.81 6.38
C ALA A 301 -7.90 -12.64 7.88
N ASP A 302 -8.94 -12.78 8.69
CA ASP A 302 -8.88 -12.83 10.16
C ASP A 302 -10.20 -13.42 10.68
N CYS A 303 -10.11 -14.45 11.52
CA CYS A 303 -11.27 -15.03 12.21
C CYS A 303 -11.07 -15.14 13.74
N SER A 304 -10.13 -14.37 14.30
CA SER A 304 -9.86 -14.32 15.74
C SER A 304 -11.07 -13.85 16.57
N ASP A 305 -11.94 -13.01 16.00
CA ASP A 305 -13.24 -12.65 16.54
C ASP A 305 -14.38 -13.29 15.70
N PRO A 306 -15.07 -14.32 16.23
CA PRO A 306 -16.18 -14.97 15.55
C PRO A 306 -17.35 -14.05 15.20
N SER A 307 -17.47 -12.88 15.85
CA SER A 307 -18.51 -11.89 15.58
C SER A 307 -18.12 -10.87 14.51
N ALA A 308 -16.85 -10.83 14.11
CA ALA A 308 -16.28 -9.82 13.21
C ALA A 308 -15.26 -10.42 12.24
N ILE A 309 -15.63 -11.51 11.56
CA ILE A 309 -14.76 -12.17 10.57
C ILE A 309 -14.42 -11.20 9.44
N ARG A 310 -13.13 -11.07 9.13
CA ARG A 310 -12.63 -10.24 8.04
C ARG A 310 -12.42 -11.08 6.78
N PHE A 311 -13.07 -10.69 5.70
CA PHE A 311 -12.92 -11.30 4.39
C PHE A 311 -12.14 -10.40 3.44
N VAL A 312 -11.39 -11.04 2.55
CA VAL A 312 -10.78 -10.41 1.37
C VAL A 312 -11.36 -11.02 0.10
N PHE A 313 -11.35 -10.28 -1.01
CA PHE A 313 -12.05 -10.67 -2.24
C PHE A 313 -11.16 -10.53 -3.48
N GLY A 314 -11.50 -11.26 -4.53
CA GLY A 314 -10.85 -11.12 -5.83
C GLY A 314 -9.37 -11.48 -5.80
N GLN A 315 -8.55 -10.57 -6.32
CA GLN A 315 -7.10 -10.78 -6.41
C GLN A 315 -6.45 -10.86 -5.03
N GLU A 316 -6.87 -10.03 -4.09
CA GLU A 316 -6.36 -10.02 -2.72
C GLU A 316 -6.58 -11.39 -2.03
N ALA A 317 -7.73 -12.02 -2.29
CA ALA A 317 -8.01 -13.37 -1.80
C ALA A 317 -7.07 -14.42 -2.40
N LEU A 318 -6.76 -14.32 -3.71
CA LEU A 318 -5.83 -15.24 -4.36
C LEU A 318 -4.39 -15.07 -3.86
N GLU A 319 -3.98 -13.83 -3.60
CA GLU A 319 -2.67 -13.52 -3.04
C GLU A 319 -2.52 -14.03 -1.61
N LEU A 320 -3.53 -13.83 -0.76
CA LEU A 320 -3.51 -14.33 0.62
C LEU A 320 -3.26 -15.84 0.65
N VAL A 321 -3.94 -16.57 -0.23
CA VAL A 321 -3.81 -18.03 -0.37
C VAL A 321 -2.43 -18.42 -0.91
N LYS A 322 -1.91 -17.65 -1.87
CA LYS A 322 -0.56 -17.85 -2.40
C LYS A 322 0.50 -17.66 -1.31
N ARG A 323 0.35 -16.65 -0.46
CA ARG A 323 1.25 -16.33 0.67
C ARG A 323 1.18 -17.35 1.80
N ALA A 324 -0.01 -17.85 2.13
CA ALA A 324 -0.20 -18.93 3.11
C ALA A 324 0.41 -20.28 2.66
N GLY A 325 0.90 -20.36 1.42
CA GLY A 325 1.29 -21.59 0.75
C GLY A 325 0.04 -22.39 0.35
N TYR A 326 0.04 -23.03 -0.81
CA TYR A 326 -1.08 -23.88 -1.25
C TYR A 326 -1.37 -25.09 -0.32
N ALA A 327 -0.56 -25.28 0.72
CA ALA A 327 -0.74 -26.26 1.80
C ALA A 327 -1.27 -25.64 3.11
N GLY A 328 -1.45 -24.31 3.16
CA GLY A 328 -1.97 -23.58 4.32
C GLY A 328 -3.46 -23.82 4.54
N HIS A 329 -3.92 -23.59 5.77
CA HIS A 329 -5.28 -23.84 6.22
C HIS A 329 -6.27 -22.71 5.89
N ALA A 330 -5.83 -21.65 5.19
CA ALA A 330 -6.67 -20.51 4.86
C ALA A 330 -7.90 -20.95 4.04
N THR A 331 -9.08 -20.57 4.50
CA THR A 331 -10.34 -20.93 3.88
C THR A 331 -10.60 -20.09 2.64
N VAL A 332 -10.84 -20.76 1.50
CA VAL A 332 -11.05 -20.11 0.20
C VAL A 332 -12.40 -20.48 -0.38
N PHE A 333 -13.21 -19.46 -0.61
CA PHE A 333 -14.52 -19.60 -1.21
C PHE A 333 -14.43 -19.40 -2.72
N ARG A 334 -14.80 -20.44 -3.47
CA ARG A 334 -14.89 -20.43 -4.94
C ARG A 334 -16.27 -20.89 -5.37
N ASN A 335 -16.64 -20.53 -6.61
CA ASN A 335 -17.96 -20.85 -7.16
C ASN A 335 -19.11 -20.31 -6.27
N MET A 336 -18.92 -19.14 -5.65
CA MET A 336 -19.85 -18.56 -4.65
C MET A 336 -21.28 -18.39 -5.20
N LYS A 337 -21.44 -18.24 -6.53
CA LYS A 337 -22.76 -18.26 -7.18
C LYS A 337 -23.59 -19.52 -6.89
N ARG A 338 -22.97 -20.66 -6.56
CA ARG A 338 -23.68 -21.90 -6.17
C ARG A 338 -24.15 -21.87 -4.72
N TRP A 339 -23.57 -21.00 -3.90
CA TRP A 339 -23.80 -20.93 -2.46
C TRP A 339 -25.02 -20.07 -2.13
N VAL A 340 -25.44 -19.19 -3.04
CA VAL A 340 -26.61 -18.30 -2.86
C VAL A 340 -27.90 -19.05 -2.52
N ASN A 341 -28.02 -20.33 -2.90
CA ASN A 341 -29.17 -21.18 -2.60
C ASN A 341 -29.09 -21.91 -1.25
N GLY A 342 -28.00 -21.74 -0.50
CA GLY A 342 -27.76 -22.37 0.81
C GLY A 342 -27.12 -21.38 1.79
N TYR A 343 -27.61 -20.14 1.79
CA TYR A 343 -27.08 -19.04 2.59
C TYR A 343 -27.22 -19.24 4.11
N ASP A 344 -28.01 -20.22 4.54
CA ASP A 344 -28.27 -20.62 5.92
C ASP A 344 -27.31 -21.70 6.43
N LYS A 345 -26.47 -22.27 5.55
CA LYS A 345 -25.50 -23.29 5.93
C LYS A 345 -24.32 -22.66 6.68
N LEU A 346 -23.99 -23.27 7.81
CA LEU A 346 -22.79 -22.94 8.57
C LEU A 346 -21.60 -23.68 7.99
N GLU A 347 -20.50 -22.97 7.80
CA GLU A 347 -19.22 -23.49 7.35
C GLU A 347 -18.16 -23.13 8.38
N GLU A 348 -17.30 -24.09 8.71
CA GLU A 348 -16.12 -23.84 9.53
C GLU A 348 -15.06 -23.15 8.67
N VAL A 349 -14.43 -22.12 9.22
CA VAL A 349 -13.44 -21.31 8.51
C VAL A 349 -12.15 -21.20 9.32
N THR A 350 -11.08 -20.89 8.62
CA THR A 350 -9.73 -20.76 9.18
C THR A 350 -8.99 -19.69 8.37
N ASP A 351 -8.25 -18.84 9.06
CA ASP A 351 -7.34 -17.85 8.50
C ASP A 351 -5.89 -18.40 8.42
N PRO A 352 -4.95 -17.69 7.75
CA PRO A 352 -3.57 -18.15 7.57
C PRO A 352 -2.73 -18.37 8.83
#